data_AF-A0A2V5M0R4-F1
#
_entry.id   AF-A0A2V5M0R4-F1
#
_cell.length_a   1.000
_cell.length_b   1.000
_cell.length_c   1.000
_cell.angle_alpha   90.00
_cell.angle_beta   90.00
_cell.angle_gamma   90.00
#
_symmetry.space_group_name_H-M   'P 1'
#
loop_
_entity.id
_entity.type
_entity.pdbx_description
1 polymer ?
#
loop_
_entity_poly.entity_id
_entity_poly.type
_entity_poly.pdbx_seq_one_letter_code
_entity_poly.pdbx_strand_id
1 'polypeptide(L)'
;LGASVAFLISTFVISGFKLLHSLPARFPGRDRLIEISAAYHLYAHHWRATLVAFVASVVAHLATFTTFLFAAYALGAPVPLVNFFAVMPVERTISALPISFAGIGLREKVLQIMLNGLCGVPEAKAILIGSLSFLIILVCCLPGAIVYLFYKPSGAVARVPLREMEQEVVALEHEIGEAE
;
A
#
# COMPACT_ATOMS: atom_id res chain seq x y z
N LEU A 1 -12.39 -10.81 1.93
CA LEU A 1 -11.19 -11.15 1.15
C LEU A 1 -11.48 -11.33 -0.35
N GLY A 2 -12.42 -12.21 -0.74
CA GLY A 2 -12.79 -12.39 -2.16
C GLY A 2 -13.29 -11.11 -2.86
N ALA A 3 -14.08 -10.28 -2.18
CA ALA A 3 -14.56 -9.01 -2.74
C ALA A 3 -13.44 -8.00 -3.00
N SER A 4 -12.39 -7.96 -2.17
CA SER A 4 -11.26 -7.04 -2.32
C SER A 4 -10.32 -7.48 -3.45
N VAL A 5 -10.12 -8.80 -3.59
CA VAL A 5 -9.36 -9.38 -4.71
C VAL A 5 -10.15 -9.22 -6.01
N ALA A 6 -11.46 -9.46 -6.00
CA ALA A 6 -12.32 -9.22 -7.14
C ALA A 6 -12.38 -7.74 -7.50
N PHE A 7 -12.37 -6.83 -6.53
CA PHE A 7 -12.29 -5.38 -6.78
C PHE A 7 -10.94 -5.01 -7.39
N LEU A 8 -9.82 -5.51 -6.86
CA LEU A 8 -8.49 -5.26 -7.43
C LEU A 8 -8.35 -5.85 -8.84
N ILE A 9 -8.86 -7.06 -9.09
CA ILE A 9 -8.90 -7.67 -10.42
C ILE A 9 -9.85 -6.90 -11.32
N SER A 10 -10.99 -6.44 -10.82
CA SER A 10 -11.94 -5.64 -11.61
C SER A 10 -11.34 -4.29 -11.94
N THR A 11 -10.69 -3.59 -11.02
CA THR A 11 -9.95 -2.36 -11.31
C THR A 11 -8.81 -2.64 -12.30
N PHE A 12 -8.09 -3.74 -12.16
CA PHE A 12 -7.02 -4.15 -13.07
C PHE A 12 -7.53 -4.53 -14.47
N VAL A 13 -8.69 -5.18 -14.57
CA VAL A 13 -9.32 -5.62 -15.82
C VAL A 13 -10.09 -4.48 -16.49
N ILE A 14 -10.81 -3.66 -15.74
CA ILE A 14 -11.49 -2.43 -16.20
C ILE A 14 -10.46 -1.40 -16.66
N SER A 15 -9.33 -1.30 -15.97
CA SER A 15 -8.21 -0.45 -16.39
C SER A 15 -7.42 -1.08 -17.53
N GLY A 16 -7.30 -2.41 -17.60
CA GLY A 16 -6.56 -3.17 -18.64
C GLY A 16 -7.27 -3.30 -19.98
N PHE A 17 -8.60 -3.37 -19.99
CA PHE A 17 -9.40 -3.51 -21.21
C PHE A 17 -10.07 -2.17 -21.55
N LYS A 18 -9.39 -1.33 -22.34
CA LYS A 18 -9.89 -0.49 -23.46
C LYS A 18 -11.38 -0.02 -23.47
N LEU A 19 -12.05 0.20 -22.34
CA LEU A 19 -13.44 0.69 -22.28
C LEU A 19 -13.51 2.21 -22.09
N LEU A 20 -12.42 2.93 -22.39
CA LEU A 20 -12.39 4.39 -22.45
C LEU A 20 -12.67 4.94 -23.85
N HIS A 21 -12.70 4.10 -24.89
CA HIS A 21 -13.07 4.54 -26.25
C HIS A 21 -14.60 4.65 -26.45
N SER A 22 -15.42 4.16 -25.53
CA SER A 22 -16.89 4.12 -25.67
C SER A 22 -17.62 4.99 -24.66
N LEU A 23 -17.01 6.07 -24.16
CA LEU A 23 -17.67 7.03 -23.26
C LEU A 23 -18.04 8.32 -24.00
N PRO A 24 -19.34 8.62 -24.17
CA PRO A 24 -19.83 9.76 -24.95
C PRO A 24 -19.48 11.11 -24.31
N ALA A 25 -19.27 12.11 -25.18
CA ALA A 25 -18.63 13.43 -24.98
C ALA A 25 -19.30 14.44 -24.01
N ARG A 26 -20.03 13.99 -22.96
CA ARG A 26 -20.79 14.88 -22.06
C ARG A 26 -20.48 14.78 -20.57
N PHE A 27 -19.40 14.12 -20.15
CA PHE A 27 -19.06 14.00 -18.73
C PHE A 27 -18.08 15.09 -18.23
N PRO A 28 -18.41 15.85 -17.17
CA PRO A 28 -17.52 16.85 -16.58
C PRO A 28 -16.42 16.15 -15.78
N GLY A 29 -15.15 16.35 -16.15
CA GLY A 29 -13.98 15.74 -15.48
C GLY A 29 -12.84 15.27 -16.39
N ARG A 30 -12.76 15.75 -17.65
CA ARG A 30 -11.73 15.36 -18.64
C ARG A 30 -10.29 15.49 -18.13
N ASP A 31 -9.98 16.50 -17.32
CA ASP A 31 -8.59 16.74 -16.86
C ASP A 31 -8.07 15.61 -15.97
N ARG A 32 -8.93 15.07 -15.10
CA ARG A 32 -8.59 13.90 -14.26
C ARG A 32 -8.43 12.63 -15.08
N LEU A 33 -9.20 12.50 -16.16
CA LEU A 33 -9.11 11.35 -17.07
C LEU A 33 -7.86 11.41 -17.94
N ILE A 34 -7.40 12.60 -18.33
CA ILE A 34 -6.15 12.82 -19.05
C ILE A 34 -4.94 12.57 -18.13
N GLU A 35 -4.99 13.01 -16.87
CA GLU A 35 -3.96 12.73 -15.85
C GLU A 35 -3.85 11.22 -15.55
N ILE A 36 -4.98 10.52 -15.46
CA ILE A 36 -5.04 9.05 -15.33
C ILE A 36 -4.52 8.35 -16.59
N SER A 37 -4.81 8.88 -17.78
CA SER A 37 -4.32 8.38 -19.07
C SER A 37 -2.81 8.55 -19.24
N ALA A 38 -2.24 9.69 -18.82
CA ALA A 38 -0.80 9.94 -18.83
C ALA A 38 -0.08 9.04 -17.81
N ALA A 39 -0.66 8.85 -16.62
CA ALA A 39 -0.18 7.88 -15.65
C ALA A 39 -0.25 6.44 -16.21
N TYR A 40 -1.28 6.14 -17.00
CA TYR A 40 -1.45 4.84 -17.66
C TYR A 40 -0.41 4.60 -18.77
N HIS A 41 -0.04 5.61 -19.56
CA HIS A 41 1.01 5.49 -20.58
C HIS A 41 2.40 5.22 -19.96
N LEU A 42 2.65 5.74 -18.75
CA LEU A 42 3.85 5.48 -17.97
C LEU A 42 3.85 4.08 -17.31
N TYR A 43 2.68 3.61 -16.84
CA TYR A 43 2.50 2.29 -16.22
C TYR A 43 2.48 1.15 -17.25
N ALA A 44 1.86 1.37 -18.41
CA ALA A 44 1.73 0.38 -19.47
C ALA A 44 3.08 0.05 -20.14
N HIS A 45 4.01 1.01 -20.21
CA HIS A 45 5.32 0.76 -20.80
C HIS A 45 6.27 -0.05 -19.87
N HIS A 46 5.99 -0.10 -18.56
CA HIS A 46 6.82 -0.81 -17.57
C HIS A 46 6.01 -1.74 -16.64
N TRP A 47 5.20 -2.63 -17.20
CA TRP A 47 4.49 -3.68 -16.44
C TRP A 47 5.42 -4.47 -15.48
N ARG A 48 6.70 -4.60 -15.84
CA ARG A 48 7.75 -5.18 -14.99
C ARG A 48 8.00 -4.37 -13.73
N ALA A 49 8.04 -3.04 -13.81
CA ALA A 49 8.24 -2.17 -12.64
C ALA A 49 7.04 -2.25 -11.69
N THR A 50 5.82 -2.26 -12.23
CA THR A 50 4.60 -2.46 -11.44
C THR A 50 4.58 -3.83 -10.76
N LEU A 51 4.93 -4.89 -11.49
CA LEU A 51 5.02 -6.24 -10.93
C LEU A 51 6.09 -6.32 -9.83
N VAL A 52 7.26 -5.70 -10.05
CA VAL A 52 8.33 -5.62 -9.05
C VAL A 52 7.87 -4.87 -7.80
N ALA A 53 7.16 -3.75 -7.95
CA ALA A 53 6.61 -3.00 -6.83
C ALA A 53 5.55 -3.80 -6.05
N PHE A 54 4.70 -4.55 -6.76
CA PHE A 54 3.72 -5.44 -6.16
C PHE A 54 4.39 -6.59 -5.39
N VAL A 55 5.34 -7.28 -6.01
CA VAL A 55 6.11 -8.37 -5.36
C VAL A 55 6.88 -7.84 -4.16
N ALA A 56 7.53 -6.68 -4.28
CA ALA A 56 8.22 -6.03 -3.18
C ALA A 56 7.27 -5.71 -2.01
N SER A 57 6.04 -5.28 -2.30
CA SER A 57 5.01 -5.02 -1.29
C SER A 57 4.57 -6.30 -0.58
N VAL A 58 4.38 -7.39 -1.32
CA VAL A 58 4.05 -8.71 -0.74
C VAL A 58 5.19 -9.21 0.15
N VAL A 59 6.43 -9.10 -0.32
CA VAL A 59 7.62 -9.48 0.46
C VAL A 59 7.74 -8.63 1.73
N ALA A 60 7.50 -7.32 1.65
CA ALA A 60 7.52 -6.45 2.81
C ALA A 60 6.47 -6.83 3.85
N HIS A 61 5.24 -7.14 3.42
CA HIS A 61 4.19 -7.64 4.33
C HIS A 61 4.59 -8.98 4.95
N LEU A 62 5.09 -9.92 4.14
CA LEU A 62 5.52 -11.22 4.64
C LEU A 62 6.66 -11.09 5.66
N ALA A 63 7.63 -10.21 5.41
CA ALA A 63 8.71 -9.90 6.34
C ALA A 63 8.15 -9.39 7.68
N THR A 64 7.22 -8.42 7.64
CA THR A 64 6.57 -7.95 8.88
C THR A 64 5.84 -9.08 9.60
N PHE A 65 5.18 -10.00 8.88
CA PHE A 65 4.47 -11.11 9.49
C PHE A 65 5.42 -12.08 10.18
N THR A 66 6.56 -12.38 9.55
CA THR A 66 7.60 -13.23 10.14
C THR A 66 8.18 -12.61 11.41
N THR A 67 8.36 -11.28 11.46
CA THR A 67 8.84 -10.59 12.67
C THR A 67 7.92 -10.84 13.87
N PHE A 68 6.60 -10.70 13.69
CA PHE A 68 5.69 -10.97 14.79
C PHE A 68 5.63 -12.45 15.16
N LEU A 69 5.76 -13.35 14.18
CA LEU A 69 5.82 -14.78 14.43
C LEU A 69 7.04 -15.13 15.30
N PHE A 70 8.22 -14.61 14.95
CA PHE A 70 9.43 -14.81 15.75
C PHE A 70 9.31 -14.19 17.14
N ALA A 71 8.68 -13.03 17.28
CA ALA A 71 8.40 -12.43 18.59
C ALA A 71 7.49 -13.33 19.45
N ALA A 72 6.47 -13.95 18.84
CA ALA A 72 5.59 -14.89 19.52
C ALA A 72 6.32 -16.16 19.99
N TYR A 73 7.15 -16.74 19.13
CA TYR A 73 8.00 -17.88 19.50
C TYR A 73 9.02 -17.53 20.58
N ALA A 74 9.65 -16.35 20.51
CA ALA A 74 10.61 -15.89 21.50
C ALA A 74 9.99 -15.72 22.91
N LEU A 75 8.71 -15.34 22.97
CA LEU A 75 7.95 -15.21 24.23
C LEU A 75 7.30 -16.53 24.69
N GLY A 76 7.63 -17.65 24.04
CA GLY A 76 7.12 -18.97 24.36
C GLY A 76 5.60 -19.08 24.18
N ALA A 77 5.05 -18.41 23.17
CA ALA A 77 3.66 -18.53 22.75
C ALA A 77 3.61 -19.31 21.43
N PRO A 78 3.41 -20.64 21.46
CA PRO A 78 3.29 -21.44 20.24
C PRO A 78 1.93 -21.15 19.58
N VAL A 79 1.92 -20.25 18.59
CA VAL A 79 0.72 -19.87 17.84
C VAL A 79 0.66 -20.67 16.53
N PRO A 80 -0.46 -21.34 16.21
CA PRO A 80 -0.62 -21.99 14.90
C PRO A 80 -0.50 -20.97 13.78
N LEU A 81 0.32 -21.25 12.77
CA LEU A 81 0.54 -20.36 11.62
C LEU A 81 -0.76 -19.93 10.95
N VAL A 82 -1.73 -20.84 10.84
CA VAL A 82 -3.04 -20.58 10.22
C VAL A 82 -3.82 -19.52 10.98
N ASN A 83 -3.88 -19.63 12.31
CA ASN A 83 -4.56 -18.65 13.15
C ASN A 83 -3.82 -17.31 13.10
N PHE A 84 -2.49 -17.35 13.11
CA PHE A 84 -1.66 -16.15 13.02
C PHE A 84 -1.90 -15.37 11.71
N PHE A 85 -1.93 -16.07 10.57
CA PHE A 85 -2.24 -15.47 9.27
C PHE A 85 -3.65 -14.89 9.16
N ALA A 86 -4.61 -15.38 9.95
CA ALA A 86 -5.96 -14.81 10.00
C ALA A 86 -6.01 -13.52 10.84
N VAL A 87 -5.24 -13.46 11.93
CA VAL A 87 -5.19 -12.29 12.83
C VAL A 87 -4.44 -11.12 12.19
N MET A 88 -3.35 -11.37 11.47
CA MET A 88 -2.46 -10.30 10.98
C MET A 88 -3.12 -9.31 10.01
N PRO A 89 -3.91 -9.71 8.99
CA PRO A 89 -4.62 -8.76 8.14
C PRO A 89 -5.65 -7.92 8.90
N VAL A 90 -6.31 -8.52 9.90
CA VAL A 90 -7.30 -7.83 10.75
C VAL A 90 -6.60 -6.78 11.60
N GLU A 91 -5.51 -7.17 12.27
CA GLU A 91 -4.65 -6.25 13.01
C GLU A 91 -4.17 -5.11 12.11
N ARG A 92 -3.60 -5.42 10.94
CA ARG A 92 -3.07 -4.42 10.01
C ARG A 92 -4.14 -3.42 9.56
N THR A 93 -5.34 -3.91 9.29
CA THR A 93 -6.46 -3.07 8.85
C THR A 93 -6.91 -2.13 9.94
N ILE A 94 -7.05 -2.63 11.17
CA ILE A 94 -7.48 -1.84 12.32
C ILE A 94 -6.39 -0.84 12.73
N SER A 95 -5.13 -1.26 12.76
CA SER A 95 -3.96 -0.41 13.08
C SER A 95 -3.68 0.65 12.00
N ALA A 96 -4.13 0.43 10.76
CA ALA A 96 -4.05 1.42 9.69
C ALA A 96 -5.12 2.51 9.80
N LEU A 97 -6.15 2.32 10.64
CA LEU A 97 -7.13 3.36 10.90
C LEU A 97 -6.44 4.53 11.62
N PRO A 98 -6.65 5.79 11.20
CA PRO A 98 -6.06 6.97 11.82
C PRO A 98 -6.72 7.33 13.17
N ILE A 99 -7.15 6.32 13.92
CA ILE A 99 -7.74 6.44 15.26
C ILE A 99 -6.62 6.49 16.30
N SER A 100 -5.46 5.89 16.02
CA SER A 100 -4.30 5.89 16.91
C SER A 100 -3.00 6.24 16.17
N PHE A 101 -2.10 6.94 16.87
CA PHE A 101 -0.74 7.22 16.39
C PHE A 101 0.02 5.90 16.16
N ALA A 102 0.32 5.59 14.90
CA ALA A 102 1.04 4.39 14.47
C ALA A 102 0.41 3.05 14.94
N GLY A 103 -0.88 3.06 15.28
CA GLY A 103 -1.58 1.88 15.82
C GLY A 103 -1.19 1.51 17.26
N ILE A 104 -0.48 2.38 18.00
CA ILE A 104 -0.08 2.13 19.40
C ILE A 104 -1.34 2.02 20.28
N GLY A 105 -1.39 1.00 21.14
CA GLY A 105 -2.53 0.65 21.98
C GLY A 105 -3.59 -0.18 21.24
N LEU A 106 -3.92 0.19 20.01
CA LEU A 106 -4.94 -0.50 19.21
C LEU A 106 -4.45 -1.85 18.71
N ARG A 107 -3.22 -1.92 18.19
CA ARG A 107 -2.57 -3.18 17.82
C ARG A 107 -2.51 -4.15 18.98
N GLU A 108 -2.02 -3.70 20.13
CA GLU A 108 -1.86 -4.54 21.31
C GLU A 108 -3.21 -5.09 21.78
N LYS A 109 -4.27 -4.28 21.70
CA LYS A 109 -5.64 -4.70 22.03
C LYS A 109 -6.20 -5.72 21.03
N VAL A 110 -6.02 -5.52 19.73
CA VAL A 110 -6.48 -6.48 18.71
C VAL A 110 -5.76 -7.81 18.88
N LEU A 111 -4.43 -7.78 19.07
CA LEU A 111 -3.64 -8.99 19.33
C LEU A 111 -4.04 -9.65 20.64
N GLN A 112 -4.30 -8.88 21.70
CA GLN A 112 -4.81 -9.40 22.97
C GLN A 112 -6.11 -10.18 22.76
N ILE A 113 -7.12 -9.57 22.13
CA ILE A 113 -8.44 -10.19 21.93
C ILE A 113 -8.35 -11.42 21.02
N MET A 114 -7.63 -11.30 19.90
CA MET A 114 -7.56 -12.35 18.89
C MET A 114 -6.66 -13.52 19.31
N LEU A 115 -5.46 -13.27 19.85
CA LEU A 115 -4.57 -14.35 20.28
C LEU A 115 -5.09 -15.06 21.53
N ASN A 116 -5.77 -14.33 22.43
CA ASN A 116 -6.45 -14.95 23.56
C ASN A 116 -7.63 -15.82 23.08
N GLY A 117 -8.50 -15.27 22.21
CA GLY A 117 -9.70 -15.97 21.73
C GLY A 117 -9.41 -17.18 20.82
N LEU A 118 -8.41 -17.10 19.93
CA LEU A 118 -8.12 -18.18 18.99
C LEU A 118 -7.08 -19.18 19.50
N CYS A 119 -6.15 -18.76 20.35
CA CYS A 119 -4.98 -19.56 20.71
C CYS A 119 -4.78 -19.73 22.23
N GLY A 120 -5.66 -19.15 23.05
CA GLY A 120 -5.56 -19.23 24.51
C GLY A 120 -4.32 -18.53 25.08
N VAL A 121 -3.69 -17.64 24.30
CA VAL A 121 -2.48 -16.93 24.75
C VAL A 121 -2.88 -15.97 25.88
N PRO A 122 -2.15 -15.96 27.02
CA PRO A 122 -2.40 -15.00 28.08
C PRO A 122 -2.32 -13.57 27.55
N GLU A 123 -3.25 -12.72 27.96
CA GLU A 123 -3.35 -11.34 27.49
C GLU A 123 -2.04 -10.56 27.66
N ALA A 124 -1.37 -10.74 28.80
CA ALA A 124 -0.07 -10.14 29.09
C ALA A 124 0.99 -10.53 28.06
N LYS A 125 1.01 -11.80 27.60
CA LYS A 125 1.93 -12.25 26.56
C LYS A 125 1.57 -11.66 25.20
N ALA A 126 0.28 -11.55 24.85
CA ALA A 126 -0.14 -10.96 23.59
C ALA A 126 0.27 -9.49 23.44
N ILE A 127 0.17 -8.71 24.52
CA ILE A 127 0.65 -7.32 24.57
C ILE A 127 2.18 -7.26 24.40
N LEU A 128 2.92 -8.15 25.06
CA LEU A 128 4.38 -8.26 24.89
C LEU A 128 4.77 -8.61 23.46
N ILE A 129 4.02 -9.49 22.78
CA ILE A 129 4.28 -9.83 21.37
C ILE A 129 4.10 -8.60 20.49
N GLY A 130 3.00 -7.87 20.63
CA GLY A 130 2.72 -6.68 19.82
C GLY A 130 3.75 -5.58 20.02
N SER A 131 4.08 -5.28 21.28
CA SER A 131 5.06 -4.26 21.64
C SER A 131 6.49 -4.62 21.21
N LEU A 132 6.92 -5.87 21.43
CA LEU A 132 8.25 -6.34 21.01
C LEU A 132 8.38 -6.31 19.49
N SER A 133 7.37 -6.78 18.77
CA SER A 133 7.37 -6.78 17.30
C SER A 133 7.47 -5.36 16.73
N PHE A 134 6.77 -4.41 17.33
CA PHE A 134 6.85 -3.01 16.94
C PHE A 134 8.22 -2.42 17.18
N LEU A 135 8.83 -2.72 18.33
CA LEU A 135 10.16 -2.23 18.66
C LEU A 135 11.20 -2.78 17.68
N ILE A 136 11.10 -4.06 17.32
CA ILE A 136 11.93 -4.68 16.29
C ILE A 136 11.74 -3.97 14.94
N ILE A 137 10.49 -3.75 14.52
CA ILE A 137 10.18 -3.05 13.26
C ILE A 137 10.74 -1.62 13.28
N LEU A 138 10.57 -0.88 14.37
CA LEU A 138 11.13 0.46 14.54
C LEU A 138 12.64 0.46 14.34
N VAL A 139 13.34 -0.47 15.01
CA VAL A 139 14.80 -0.62 14.89
C VAL A 139 15.19 -0.99 13.46
N CYS A 140 14.47 -1.91 12.81
CA CYS A 140 14.73 -2.27 11.41
C CYS A 140 14.46 -1.12 10.43
N CYS A 141 13.55 -0.19 10.75
CA CYS A 141 13.27 0.99 9.94
C CYS A 141 14.30 2.11 10.13
N LEU A 142 15.04 2.16 11.24
CA LEU A 142 16.04 3.20 11.51
C LEU A 142 17.11 3.31 10.41
N PRO A 143 17.76 2.22 9.95
CA PRO A 143 18.69 2.30 8.82
C PRO A 143 18.06 2.88 7.55
N GLY A 144 16.81 2.52 7.26
CA GLY A 144 16.06 3.07 6.13
C GLY A 144 15.82 4.57 6.27
N ALA A 145 15.48 5.04 7.48
CA ALA A 145 15.32 6.46 7.78
C ALA A 145 16.64 7.22 7.71
N ILE A 146 17.73 6.65 8.21
CA ILE A 146 19.08 7.21 8.13
C ILE A 146 19.48 7.36 6.66
N VAL A 147 19.37 6.28 5.87
CA VAL A 147 19.64 6.33 4.43
C VAL A 147 18.77 7.39 3.78
N TYR A 148 17.47 7.45 4.06
CA TYR A 148 16.58 8.48 3.50
C TYR A 148 17.01 9.92 3.85
N LEU A 149 17.43 10.18 5.09
CA LEU A 149 17.90 11.49 5.53
C LEU A 149 19.23 11.90 4.88
N PHE A 150 20.14 10.95 4.66
CA PHE A 150 21.43 11.19 4.01
C PHE A 150 21.37 11.06 2.49
N TYR A 151 20.33 10.44 1.94
CA TYR A 151 20.10 10.30 0.51
C TYR A 151 19.57 11.62 -0.04
N LYS A 152 20.51 12.48 -0.44
CA LYS A 152 20.22 13.61 -1.31
C LYS A 152 19.64 13.05 -2.62
N PRO A 153 18.44 13.45 -3.06
CA PRO A 153 17.87 12.98 -4.32
C PRO A 153 18.79 13.44 -5.46
N SER A 154 19.68 12.56 -5.88
CA SER A 154 20.63 12.82 -6.95
C SER A 154 19.93 12.53 -8.28
N GLY A 155 19.26 13.55 -8.81
CA GLY A 155 18.79 13.61 -10.19
C GLY A 155 17.35 13.13 -10.43
N ALA A 156 16.58 13.97 -11.12
CA ALA A 156 15.32 13.69 -11.81
C ALA A 156 14.05 13.54 -10.94
N VAL A 157 13.70 14.59 -10.20
CA VAL A 157 12.40 15.19 -10.48
C VAL A 157 12.74 16.45 -11.25
N ALA A 158 12.77 16.35 -12.58
CA ALA A 158 12.61 17.54 -13.40
C ALA A 158 11.32 18.17 -12.89
N ARG A 159 11.44 19.27 -12.13
CA ARG A 159 10.28 20.08 -11.79
C ARG A 159 9.81 20.59 -13.15
N VAL A 160 8.90 19.84 -13.79
CA VAL A 160 8.23 20.32 -14.99
C VAL A 160 7.58 21.63 -14.53
N PRO A 161 8.07 22.79 -14.96
CA PRO A 161 7.51 24.04 -14.52
C PRO A 161 6.05 24.04 -14.96
N LEU A 162 5.13 24.44 -14.07
CA LEU A 162 3.69 24.43 -14.38
C LEU A 162 3.35 25.08 -15.73
N ARG A 163 4.17 26.04 -16.17
CA ARG A 163 4.08 26.68 -17.49
C ARG A 163 4.23 25.73 -18.68
N GLU A 164 5.12 24.74 -18.61
CA GLU A 164 5.28 23.75 -19.67
C GLU A 164 4.06 22.82 -19.74
N MET A 165 3.51 22.43 -18.58
CA MET A 165 2.27 21.67 -18.52
C MET A 165 1.07 22.46 -19.05
N GLU A 166 0.96 23.75 -18.72
CA GLU A 166 -0.10 24.63 -19.25
C GLU A 166 0.02 24.78 -20.78
N GLN A 167 1.24 24.88 -21.33
CA GLN A 167 1.45 24.99 -22.77
C GLN A 167 1.12 23.70 -23.53
N GLU A 168 1.49 22.53 -22.98
CA GLU A 168 1.11 21.24 -23.58
C GLU A 168 -0.41 21.04 -23.56
N VAL A 169 -1.10 21.42 -22.48
CA VAL A 169 -2.56 21.31 -22.38
C VAL A 169 -3.25 22.25 -23.39
N VAL A 170 -2.77 23.49 -23.54
CA VAL A 170 -3.31 24.43 -24.54
C VAL A 170 -3.07 23.97 -25.97
N ALA A 171 -1.90 23.40 -26.27
CA ALA A 171 -1.62 22.85 -27.59
C ALA A 171 -2.54 21.67 -27.93
N LEU A 172 -2.77 20.77 -26.97
CA LEU A 172 -3.69 19.63 -27.12
C LEU A 172 -5.16 20.08 -27.26
N GLU A 173 -5.59 21.13 -26.56
CA GLU A 173 -6.92 21.70 -26.74
C GLU A 173 -7.12 22.27 -28.14
N HIS A 174 -6.08 22.89 -28.70
CA HIS A 174 -6.14 23.48 -30.04
C HIS A 174 -6.17 22.41 -31.14
N GLU A 175 -5.41 21.32 -30.99
CA GLU A 175 -5.44 20.18 -31.93
C GLU A 175 -6.78 19.42 -31.89
N ILE A 176 -7.40 19.31 -30.72
CA ILE A 176 -8.70 18.65 -30.57
C ILE A 176 -9.83 19.51 -31.15
N GLY A 177 -9.74 20.85 -31.03
CA GLY A 177 -10.72 21.78 -31.59
C GLY A 177 -10.65 21.94 -33.12
N GLU A 178 -9.53 21.61 -33.76
CA GLU A 178 -9.40 21.60 -35.22
C GLU A 178 -9.83 20.26 -35.85
N ALA A 179 -9.99 19.21 -35.04
CA ALA A 179 -10.39 17.87 -35.47
C ALA A 179 -11.92 17.63 -35.40
N GLU A 180 -12.71 18.58 -34.90
CA GLU A 180 -14.18 18.63 -34.96
C GLU A 180 -14.69 19.50 -36.12
#